data_AF-A0A7W1GM21-F1
#
_entry.id   AF-A0A7W1GM21-F1
#
_cell.length_a   1.000
_cell.length_b   1.000
_cell.length_c   1.000
_cell.angle_alpha   90.00
_cell.angle_beta   90.00
_cell.angle_gamma   90.00
#
_symmetry.space_group_name_H-M   'P 1'
#
loop_
_entity.id
_entity.type
_entity.pdbx_description
1 polymer ?
#
loop_
_entity_poly.entity_id
_entity_poly.type
_entity_poly.pdbx_seq_one_letter_code
_entity_poly.pdbx_strand_id
1 'polypeptide(L)' 'MHGPEPVYARSAERGRMLPDGVRYVDSWVTADLRQCFQLTETDDRALLDDWMAEWDDLVRFEVVLAIDSVEAAARMG' A
#
# COMPACT_ATOMS: atom_id res chain seq x y z
N MET A 1 2.78 3.87 20.59
CA MET A 1 2.59 4.46 19.24
C MET A 1 3.97 4.86 18.77
N HIS A 2 4.55 4.10 17.85
CA HIS A 2 5.86 4.40 17.30
C HIS A 2 5.76 5.56 16.30
N GLY A 3 6.84 6.33 16.14
CA GLY A 3 6.98 7.30 15.04
C GLY A 3 7.20 6.59 13.69
N PRO A 4 7.44 7.32 12.59
CA PRO A 4 7.67 6.73 11.27
C PRO A 4 8.98 5.93 11.15
N GLU A 5 9.94 6.15 12.06
CA GLU A 5 11.30 5.63 11.97
C GLU A 5 11.38 4.10 11.84
N PRO A 6 10.62 3.28 12.60
CA PRO A 6 10.67 1.83 12.46
C PRO A 6 10.19 1.32 11.10
N VAL A 7 9.25 2.01 10.46
CA VAL A 7 8.77 1.66 9.11
C VAL A 7 9.90 1.83 8.09
N TYR A 8 10.59 2.98 8.14
CA TYR A 8 11.73 3.24 7.27
C TYR A 8 12.92 2.31 7.57
N ALA A 9 13.16 1.97 8.84
CA ALA A 9 14.22 1.03 9.22
C ALA A 9 13.95 -0.37 8.65
N ARG A 10 12.73 -0.91 8.80
CA ARG A 10 12.35 -2.20 8.23
C ARG A 10 12.41 -2.18 6.70
N SER A 11 11.96 -1.10 6.08
CA SER A 11 12.01 -0.93 4.62
C SER A 11 13.45 -0.90 4.09
N ALA A 12 14.38 -0.25 4.81
CA ALA A 12 15.79 -0.25 4.44
C ALA A 12 16.44 -1.64 4.56
N GLU A 13 16.01 -2.46 5.53
CA GLU A 13 16.53 -3.81 5.76
C GLU A 13 15.93 -4.84 4.81
N ARG A 14 14.61 -4.81 4.60
CA ARG A 14 13.84 -5.86 3.92
C ARG A 14 13.24 -5.43 2.58
N GLY A 15 13.45 -4.18 2.18
CA GLY A 15 12.76 -3.58 1.06
C GLY A 15 11.26 -3.39 1.34
N ARG A 16 10.48 -3.26 0.28
CA ARG A 16 9.02 -3.07 0.39
C ARG A 16 8.27 -4.32 0.86
N MET A 17 8.92 -5.49 0.80
CA MET A 17 8.32 -6.79 1.09
C MET A 17 7.06 -7.11 0.27
N LEU A 18 6.85 -6.43 -0.88
CA LEU A 18 5.71 -6.72 -1.75
C LEU A 18 5.87 -8.14 -2.33
N PRO A 19 4.86 -9.00 -2.23
CA PRO A 19 4.92 -10.35 -2.77
C PRO A 19 4.85 -10.34 -4.30
N ASP A 20 5.30 -11.43 -4.91
CA ASP A 20 5.14 -11.65 -6.34
C ASP A 20 3.65 -11.58 -6.72
N GLY A 21 3.34 -10.90 -7.82
CA GLY A 21 1.96 -10.63 -8.24
C GLY A 21 1.36 -9.33 -7.67
N VAL A 22 2.10 -8.59 -6.84
CA VAL A 22 1.74 -7.22 -6.42
C VAL A 22 2.67 -6.22 -7.08
N ARG A 23 2.11 -5.37 -7.94
CA ARG A 23 2.83 -4.34 -8.68
C ARG A 23 2.66 -2.98 -8.01
N TYR A 24 3.75 -2.43 -7.51
CA TYR A 24 3.79 -1.03 -7.08
C TYR A 24 3.57 -0.07 -8.28
N VAL A 25 2.70 0.93 -8.11
CA VAL A 25 2.47 1.99 -9.10
C VAL A 25 3.10 3.29 -8.63
N ASP A 26 2.64 3.83 -7.50
CA ASP A 26 3.16 5.08 -6.93
C ASP A 26 2.82 5.20 -5.42
N SER A 27 3.44 6.15 -4.73
CA SER A 27 3.10 6.49 -3.36
C SER A 27 3.43 7.94 -3.00
N TRP A 28 2.60 8.51 -2.14
CA TRP A 28 2.78 9.86 -1.61
C TRP A 28 2.67 9.83 -0.10
N VAL A 29 3.63 10.47 0.58
CA VAL A 29 3.67 10.54 2.04
C VAL A 29 3.31 11.95 2.48
N THR A 30 2.50 12.08 3.53
CA THR A 30 2.19 13.38 4.12
C THR A 30 3.47 14.05 4.64
N ALA A 31 3.52 15.38 4.64
CA ALA A 31 4.72 16.13 5.02
C ALA A 31 5.15 15.89 6.48
N ASP A 32 4.23 15.46 7.35
CA ASP A 32 4.48 15.08 8.73
C ASP A 32 4.91 13.60 8.90
N LEU A 33 5.02 12.87 7.79
CA LEU A 33 5.43 11.45 7.71
C LEU A 33 4.47 10.47 8.40
N ARG A 34 3.26 10.89 8.75
CA ARG A 34 2.32 10.05 9.51
C ARG A 34 1.43 9.16 8.65
N GLN A 35 1.27 9.48 7.37
CA GLN A 35 0.39 8.76 6.47
C GLN A 35 1.02 8.60 5.08
N CYS A 36 0.85 7.41 4.51
CA CYS A 36 1.24 7.09 3.15
C CYS A 36 -0.01 6.72 2.35
N PHE A 37 -0.17 7.33 1.18
CA PHE A 37 -1.10 6.89 0.16
C PHE A 37 -0.30 6.05 -0.83
N GLN A 38 -0.66 4.78 -0.99
CA GLN A 38 0.01 3.87 -1.92
C GLN A 38 -0.97 3.36 -2.96
N LEU A 39 -0.60 3.48 -4.24
CA LEU A 39 -1.29 2.86 -5.35
C LEU A 39 -0.53 1.61 -5.76
N THR A 40 -1.22 0.48 -5.74
CA THR A 40 -0.69 -0.83 -6.11
C THR A 40 -1.72 -1.58 -6.93
N GLU A 41 -1.25 -2.41 -7.85
CA GLU A 41 -2.08 -3.26 -8.69
C GLU A 41 -1.80 -4.72 -8.36
N THR A 42 -2.86 -5.53 -8.34
CA THR A 42 -2.76 -6.97 -8.21
C THR A 42 -4.03 -7.62 -8.73
N ASP A 43 -3.90 -8.82 -9.28
CA ASP A 43 -5.04 -9.66 -9.67
C ASP A 43 -5.56 -10.49 -8.49
N ASP A 44 -4.83 -10.53 -7.37
CA ASP A 44 -5.20 -11.29 -6.17
C ASP A 44 -5.08 -10.43 -4.90
N ARG A 45 -6.24 -10.08 -4.33
CA ARG A 45 -6.33 -9.30 -3.11
C ARG A 45 -5.69 -10.00 -1.90
N ALA A 46 -5.67 -11.33 -1.84
CA ALA A 46 -5.09 -12.05 -0.71
C ALA A 46 -3.60 -11.74 -0.53
N LEU A 47 -2.88 -11.46 -1.62
CA LEU A 47 -1.47 -11.06 -1.58
C LEU A 47 -1.26 -9.73 -0.83
N LEU A 48 -2.22 -8.80 -0.91
CA LEU A 48 -2.16 -7.56 -0.13
C LEU A 48 -2.43 -7.82 1.35
N ASP A 49 -3.31 -8.77 1.67
CA ASP A 49 -3.62 -9.11 3.05
C ASP A 49 -2.41 -9.79 3.73
N ASP A 50 -1.73 -10.70 3.02
CA ASP A 50 -0.47 -11.30 3.48
C ASP A 50 0.63 -10.24 3.67
N TRP A 51 0.77 -9.32 2.71
CA TRP A 51 1.71 -8.20 2.84
C TRP A 51 1.39 -7.31 4.03
N MET A 52 0.13 -6.95 4.25
CA MET A 52 -0.27 -6.11 5.39
C MET A 52 0.00 -6.78 6.73
N ALA A 53 -0.11 -8.11 6.82
CA ALA A 53 0.21 -8.85 8.04
C ALA A 53 1.70 -8.70 8.45
N GLU A 54 2.62 -8.61 7.47
CA GLU A 54 4.05 -8.37 7.73
C GLU A 54 4.36 -6.95 8.26
N TRP A 55 3.38 -6.05 8.23
CA TRP A 55 3.49 -4.67 8.68
C TRP A 55 2.52 -4.30 9.80
N ASP A 56 1.68 -5.23 10.30
CA ASP A 56 0.57 -4.92 11.21
C ASP A 56 1.01 -4.31 12.55
N ASP A 57 2.25 -4.59 12.94
CA ASP A 57 2.84 -4.14 14.19
C ASP A 57 3.31 -2.68 14.12
N LEU A 58 3.49 -2.15 12.90
CA LEU A 58 4.01 -0.80 12.64
C LEU A 58 3.02 0.11 11.90
N VAL A 59 2.16 -0.45 11.05
CA VAL A 59 1.32 0.32 10.13
C VAL A 59 -0.14 -0.10 10.27
N ARG A 60 -1.03 0.89 10.38
CA ARG A 60 -2.46 0.68 10.23
C ARG A 60 -2.86 0.94 8.77
N PHE A 61 -3.61 0.01 8.20
CA PHE A 61 -4.06 0.11 6.82
C PHE A 61 -5.54 0.47 6.70
N GLU A 62 -5.85 1.25 5.68
CA GLU A 62 -7.18 1.39 5.09
C GLU A 62 -7.02 1.08 3.60
N VAL A 63 -7.81 0.14 3.08
CA VAL A 63 -7.69 -0.34 1.69
C VAL A 63 -9.01 -0.11 0.97
N VAL A 64 -8.94 0.68 -0.10
CA VAL A 64 -10.08 0.96 -0.99
C VAL A 64 -9.75 0.43 -2.38
N LEU A 65 -10.67 -0.35 -2.95
CA LEU A 65 -10.55 -0.78 -4.34
C LEU A 65 -10.80 0.42 -5.26
N ALA A 66 -9.82 0.71 -6.10
CA ALA A 66 -9.92 1.72 -7.14
C ALA A 66 -10.05 1.05 -8.51
N ILE A 67 -10.75 1.73 -9.41
CA ILE A 67 -10.78 1.44 -10.84
C ILE A 67 -10.16 2.63 -11.57
N ASP A 68 -9.66 2.41 -12.79
CA ASP A 68 -9.18 3.52 -13.60
C ASP A 68 -10.36 4.42 -14.05
N SER A 69 -10.02 5.62 -14.52
CA SER A 69 -11.02 6.60 -14.94
C SER A 69 -11.79 6.16 -16.20
N VAL A 70 -11.23 5.27 -17.02
CA VAL A 70 -11.88 4.75 -18.23
C VAL A 70 -13.01 3.81 -17.83
N GLU A 71 -12.74 2.87 -16.92
CA GLU A 71 -13.76 1.97 -16.36
C GLU A 71 -14.82 2.75 -15.58
N ALA A 72 -14.42 3.72 -14.76
CA ALA A 72 -15.35 4.56 -14.03
C ALA A 72 -16.31 5.30 -14.97
N ALA A 73 -15.80 5.88 -16.06
CA ALA A 73 -16.62 6.53 -17.08
C ALA A 73 -17.58 5.54 -17.77
N ALA A 74 -17.11 4.33 -18.07
CA ALA A 74 -17.92 3.28 -18.68
C ALA A 74 -19.08 2.79 -17.79
N ARG A 75 -18.95 2.89 -16.46
CA ARG A 75 -20.02 2.54 -15.50
C ARG A 75 -21.10 3.62 -15.34
N MET A 76 -20.80 4.86 -15.73
CA MET A 76 -21.71 6.01 -15.58
C MET A 76 -22.50 6.34 -16.85
N GLY A 77 -22.14 5.73 -17.98
CA GLY A 77 -22.89 5.81 -19.24
C GLY A 77 -23.93 4.70 -19.35
#